data_AF-A0A4Q2XGC0-F1
#
_entry.id   AF-A0A4Q2XGC0-F1
#
_cell.length_a   1.000
_cell.length_b   1.000
_cell.length_c   1.000
_cell.angle_alpha   90.00
_cell.angle_beta   90.00
_cell.angle_gamma   90.00
#
_symmetry.space_group_name_H-M   'P 1'
#
loop_
_entity.id
_entity.type
_entity.pdbx_description
1 polymer ?
#
loop_
_entity_poly.entity_id
_entity_poly.type
_entity_poly.pdbx_seq_one_letter_code
_entity_poly.pdbx_strand_id
1 'polypeptide(L)'
;MATPTPESASTTAPWESRRDPSGKNLIRRSLPWLGGLFLVGLILWGLWPKPVVVETGNAERGALTVRVSEEGKTRVRNRYVVAAPVAGKMRRVPFKPGDEVKAGETLLTAIEPVASPLIDPRARAQAEAAVSMQEASRKQSLEALEVRRAALKASEADRDRMRAITRPGTLSDS
;
A
#
# COMPACT_ATOMS: atom_id res chain seq x y z
N MET A 1 124.12 -25.82 -33.85
CA MET A 1 124.96 -25.81 -32.64
C MET A 1 124.12 -25.21 -31.52
N ALA A 2 123.78 -26.02 -30.51
CA ALA A 2 123.29 -25.77 -29.14
C ALA A 2 122.29 -24.61 -28.79
N THR A 3 121.21 -25.05 -28.10
CA THR A 3 120.29 -24.48 -27.09
C THR A 3 120.95 -23.69 -25.91
N PRO A 4 120.26 -23.24 -24.83
CA PRO A 4 118.86 -22.76 -24.56
C PRO A 4 118.78 -21.45 -23.70
N THR A 5 117.55 -21.09 -23.31
CA THR A 5 117.03 -20.08 -22.33
C THR A 5 117.73 -20.03 -20.94
N PRO A 6 117.43 -19.00 -20.11
CA PRO A 6 116.83 -19.30 -18.80
C PRO A 6 115.74 -18.31 -18.30
N GLU A 7 115.08 -18.74 -17.23
CA GLU A 7 113.81 -18.31 -16.63
C GLU A 7 114.02 -17.68 -15.22
N SER A 8 113.19 -16.67 -14.89
CA SER A 8 112.70 -16.08 -13.60
C SER A 8 113.52 -16.06 -12.29
N ALA A 9 113.39 -14.94 -11.54
CA ALA A 9 113.08 -14.92 -10.09
C ALA A 9 112.83 -13.48 -9.55
N SER A 10 111.67 -13.23 -8.93
CA SER A 10 111.37 -12.05 -8.11
C SER A 10 111.51 -12.41 -6.62
N THR A 11 112.20 -11.55 -5.85
CA THR A 11 112.40 -11.72 -4.40
C THR A 11 111.69 -10.60 -3.64
N THR A 12 110.96 -10.91 -2.58
CA THR A 12 110.40 -9.92 -1.63
C THR A 12 110.69 -10.40 -0.22
N ALA A 13 111.23 -9.51 0.62
CA ALA A 13 111.94 -9.81 1.87
C ALA A 13 111.01 -10.01 3.09
N PRO A 14 111.45 -10.72 4.15
CA PRO A 14 110.55 -11.48 5.03
C PRO A 14 110.09 -10.81 6.35
N TRP A 15 110.26 -9.50 6.58
CA TRP A 15 110.08 -8.94 7.94
C TRP A 15 109.14 -7.73 8.11
N GLU A 16 108.33 -7.37 7.11
CA GLU A 16 107.42 -6.24 7.24
C GLU A 16 106.05 -6.65 7.83
N SER A 17 105.81 -6.32 9.11
CA SER A 17 104.51 -6.51 9.76
C SER A 17 103.86 -5.16 10.11
N ARG A 18 102.90 -4.70 9.30
CA ARG A 18 101.94 -3.66 9.74
C ARG A 18 100.85 -4.29 10.58
N ARG A 19 100.66 -3.81 11.82
CA ARG A 19 99.45 -4.09 12.62
C ARG A 19 98.42 -3.02 12.32
N ASP A 20 97.26 -3.42 11.80
CA ASP A 20 96.10 -2.55 11.62
C ASP A 20 95.20 -2.54 12.87
N PRO A 21 94.67 -1.37 13.28
CA PRO A 21 93.76 -1.27 14.42
C PRO A 21 92.43 -1.96 14.11
N SER A 22 92.08 -2.94 14.94
CA SER A 22 90.87 -3.77 14.78
C SER A 22 89.58 -2.96 14.96
N GLY A 23 88.97 -2.55 13.85
CA GLY A 23 87.64 -1.91 13.76
C GLY A 23 86.43 -2.83 14.01
N LYS A 24 86.60 -3.93 14.76
CA LYS A 24 85.55 -4.94 14.98
C LYS A 24 84.45 -4.51 15.97
N ASN A 25 84.57 -3.32 16.58
CA ASN A 25 83.69 -2.87 17.66
C ASN A 25 82.47 -2.07 17.16
N LEU A 26 82.56 -1.43 15.99
CA LEU A 26 81.45 -0.67 15.41
C LEU A 26 80.37 -1.60 14.82
N ILE A 27 80.79 -2.72 14.23
CA ILE A 27 79.90 -3.72 13.63
C ILE A 27 79.03 -4.40 14.69
N ARG A 28 79.58 -4.63 15.89
CA ARG A 28 78.82 -5.19 17.02
C ARG A 28 77.79 -4.21 17.59
N ARG A 29 77.99 -2.90 17.43
CA ARG A 29 77.10 -1.85 17.96
C ARG A 29 75.98 -1.47 17.00
N SER A 30 76.16 -1.67 15.69
CA SER A 30 75.14 -1.40 14.66
C SER A 30 74.17 -2.57 14.44
N LEU A 31 74.52 -3.78 14.86
CA LEU A 31 73.68 -4.98 14.72
C LEU A 31 72.26 -4.84 15.34
N PRO A 32 72.07 -4.29 16.57
CA PRO A 32 70.72 -4.09 17.10
C PRO A 32 69.94 -2.99 16.37
N TRP A 33 70.61 -1.98 15.82
CA TRP A 33 69.97 -0.93 15.02
C TRP A 33 69.48 -1.46 13.67
N LEU A 34 70.26 -2.32 13.01
CA LEU A 34 69.81 -3.01 11.80
C LEU A 34 68.60 -3.91 12.09
N GLY A 35 68.63 -4.65 13.20
CA GLY A 35 67.51 -5.49 13.64
C GLY A 35 66.25 -4.67 13.94
N GLY A 36 66.39 -3.53 14.62
CA GLY A 36 65.29 -2.62 14.89
C GLY A 36 64.68 -2.01 13.63
N LEU A 37 65.52 -1.55 12.69
CA LEU A 37 65.04 -1.00 11.42
C LEU A 37 64.32 -2.07 10.58
N PHE A 38 64.85 -3.29 10.56
CA PHE A 38 64.23 -4.42 9.88
C PHE A 38 62.86 -4.76 10.50
N LEU A 39 62.76 -4.78 11.83
CA LEU A 39 61.51 -5.01 12.53
C LEU A 39 60.47 -3.92 12.23
N VAL A 40 60.87 -2.65 12.24
CA VAL A 40 59.99 -1.53 11.88
C VAL A 40 59.51 -1.66 10.44
N GLY A 41 60.39 -2.05 9.50
CA GLY A 41 60.01 -2.31 8.11
C GLY A 41 58.95 -3.40 7.96
N LEU A 42 59.07 -4.51 8.71
CA LEU A 42 58.08 -5.60 8.71
C LEU A 42 56.73 -5.16 9.30
N ILE A 43 56.74 -4.36 10.37
CA ILE A 43 55.52 -3.82 10.97
C ILE A 43 54.80 -2.92 9.97
N LEU A 44 55.51 -1.99 9.33
CA LEU A 44 54.92 -1.10 8.34
C LEU A 44 54.34 -1.85 7.13
N TRP A 45 54.99 -2.92 6.69
CA TRP A 45 54.49 -3.76 5.61
C TRP A 45 53.28 -4.61 6.01
N GLY A 46 53.27 -5.15 7.23
CA GLY A 46 52.15 -5.94 7.75
C GLY A 46 50.89 -5.11 8.01
N LEU A 47 51.06 -3.84 8.41
CA LEU A 47 49.95 -2.91 8.62
C LEU A 47 49.54 -2.16 7.35
N TRP A 48 50.16 -2.45 6.20
CA TRP A 48 49.75 -1.82 4.95
C TRP A 48 48.38 -2.35 4.51
N PRO A 49 47.37 -1.47 4.37
CA PRO A 49 46.02 -1.90 4.06
C PRO A 49 45.98 -2.48 2.65
N LYS A 50 45.43 -3.70 2.53
CA LYS A 50 45.21 -4.34 1.23
C LYS A 50 43.98 -3.71 0.56
N PRO A 51 44.06 -3.29 -0.71
CA PRO A 51 42.92 -2.76 -1.42
C PRO A 51 41.85 -3.84 -1.60
N VAL A 52 40.60 -3.51 -1.32
CA VAL A 52 39.45 -4.40 -1.50
C VAL A 52 38.77 -4.03 -2.81
N VAL A 53 38.58 -5.03 -3.68
CA VAL A 53 37.85 -4.86 -4.94
C VAL A 53 36.36 -4.81 -4.61
N VAL A 54 35.69 -3.73 -5.02
CA VAL A 54 34.25 -3.55 -4.85
C VAL A 54 33.59 -3.38 -6.22
N GLU A 55 32.40 -3.93 -6.37
CA GLU A 55 31.59 -3.77 -7.57
C GLU A 55 30.82 -2.44 -7.47
N THR A 56 30.98 -1.59 -8.49
CA THR A 56 30.28 -0.30 -8.60
C THR A 56 29.42 -0.29 -9.85
N GLY A 57 28.30 0.43 -9.78
CA GLY A 57 27.38 0.64 -10.90
C GLY A 57 27.03 2.11 -11.06
N ASN A 58 26.70 2.53 -12.28
CA ASN A 58 26.25 3.90 -12.56
C ASN A 58 24.81 4.09 -12.04
N ALA A 59 24.62 5.10 -11.19
CA ALA A 59 23.30 5.47 -10.68
C ALA A 59 22.72 6.63 -11.50
N GLU A 60 21.57 6.38 -12.13
CA GLU A 60 20.84 7.39 -12.93
C GLU A 60 19.49 7.70 -12.29
N ARG A 61 19.01 8.94 -12.47
CA ARG A 61 17.69 9.37 -12.00
C ARG A 61 16.68 9.22 -13.14
N GLY A 62 15.63 8.44 -12.91
CA GLY A 62 14.54 8.22 -13.86
C GLY A 62 13.23 7.90 -13.15
N ALA A 63 12.14 7.81 -13.90
CA ALA A 63 10.83 7.46 -13.36
C ALA A 63 10.78 5.98 -12.97
N LEU A 64 10.65 5.69 -11.68
CA LEU A 64 10.45 4.33 -11.16
C LEU A 64 8.94 4.02 -11.16
N THR A 65 8.52 3.03 -11.96
CA THR A 65 7.13 2.56 -11.96
C THR A 65 7.01 1.29 -11.13
N VAL A 66 6.31 1.39 -9.99
CA VAL A 66 5.95 0.23 -9.17
C VAL A 66 4.61 -0.31 -9.65
N ARG A 67 4.57 -1.60 -10.01
CA ARG A 67 3.33 -2.29 -10.37
C ARG A 67 2.90 -3.19 -9.23
N VAL A 68 1.61 -3.13 -8.88
CA VAL A 68 0.96 -4.09 -7.99
C VAL A 68 0.14 -5.04 -8.86
N SER A 69 0.41 -6.34 -8.73
CA SER A 69 -0.30 -7.38 -9.47
C SER A 69 -1.22 -8.11 -8.51
N GLU A 70 -2.52 -8.01 -8.74
CA GLU A 70 -3.55 -8.70 -7.97
C GLU A 70 -4.47 -9.49 -8.91
N GLU A 71 -5.07 -10.56 -8.39
CA GLU A 71 -6.05 -11.34 -9.13
C GLU A 71 -7.41 -10.63 -9.16
N GLY A 72 -7.87 -10.29 -10.36
CA GLY A 72 -9.17 -9.69 -10.57
C GLY A 72 -10.27 -10.75 -10.71
N LYS A 73 -11.37 -10.61 -9.95
CA LYS A 73 -12.60 -11.38 -10.16
C LYS A 73 -13.67 -10.52 -10.81
N THR A 74 -14.26 -10.99 -11.91
CA THR A 74 -15.42 -10.34 -12.51
C THR A 74 -16.69 -10.74 -11.77
N ARG A 75 -17.59 -9.78 -11.53
CA ARG A 75 -18.89 -10.04 -10.92
C ARG A 75 -19.99 -9.38 -11.74
N VAL A 76 -21.14 -10.05 -11.83
CA VAL A 76 -22.36 -9.47 -12.41
C VAL A 76 -22.77 -8.27 -11.56
N ARG A 77 -22.86 -7.09 -12.17
CA ARG A 77 -23.23 -5.84 -11.47
C ARG A 77 -24.68 -5.86 -10.99
N ASN A 78 -25.59 -6.22 -11.89
CA ASN A 78 -27.03 -6.10 -11.68
C ASN A 78 -27.67 -7.49 -11.81
N ARG A 79 -27.83 -8.18 -10.69
CA ARG A 79 -28.56 -9.45 -10.64
C ARG A 79 -29.91 -9.21 -9.98
N TYR A 80 -30.98 -9.41 -10.75
CA TYR A 80 -32.34 -9.26 -10.27
C TYR A 80 -33.04 -10.61 -10.15
N VAL A 81 -33.91 -10.73 -9.16
CA VAL A 81 -34.84 -11.84 -9.02
C VAL A 81 -36.21 -11.31 -9.44
N VAL A 82 -36.75 -11.85 -10.53
CA VAL A 82 -38.09 -11.50 -11.00
C VAL A 82 -39.07 -12.50 -10.41
N ALA A 83 -40.07 -12.01 -9.69
CA ALA A 83 -41.06 -12.83 -9.02
C ALA A 83 -42.48 -12.44 -9.45
N ALA A 84 -43.38 -13.40 -9.36
CA ALA A 84 -44.81 -13.21 -9.57
C ALA A 84 -45.41 -12.30 -8.48
N PRO A 85 -46.25 -11.30 -8.82
CA PRO A 85 -46.93 -10.48 -7.82
C PRO A 85 -48.11 -11.22 -7.15
N VAL A 86 -48.62 -12.28 -7.80
CA VAL A 86 -49.80 -13.03 -7.35
C VAL A 86 -49.53 -14.53 -7.39
N ALA A 87 -50.18 -15.26 -6.48
CA ALA A 87 -50.19 -16.72 -6.51
C ALA A 87 -51.06 -17.22 -7.66
N GLY A 88 -50.58 -18.24 -8.36
CA GLY A 88 -51.25 -18.76 -9.56
C GLY A 88 -50.49 -19.88 -10.24
N LYS A 89 -51.04 -20.34 -11.36
CA LYS A 89 -50.37 -21.30 -12.25
C LYS A 89 -49.53 -20.52 -13.25
N MET A 90 -48.24 -20.83 -13.31
CA MET A 90 -47.34 -20.22 -14.28
C MET A 90 -47.45 -20.97 -15.61
N ARG A 91 -47.67 -20.24 -16.71
CA ARG A 91 -47.61 -20.81 -18.06
C ARG A 91 -46.16 -21.17 -18.42
N ARG A 92 -46.00 -22.04 -19.42
CA ARG A 92 -44.68 -22.46 -19.88
C ARG A 92 -43.82 -21.24 -20.27
N VAL A 93 -42.64 -21.14 -19.69
CA VAL A 93 -41.63 -20.13 -20.04
C VAL A 93 -40.95 -20.55 -21.35
N PRO A 94 -41.00 -19.75 -22.43
CA PRO A 94 -40.39 -20.12 -23.71
C PRO A 94 -38.88 -19.83 -23.78
N PHE A 95 -38.33 -19.13 -22.78
CA PHE A 95 -36.94 -18.68 -22.75
C PHE A 95 -35.97 -19.73 -22.19
N LYS A 96 -34.73 -19.65 -22.67
CA LYS A 96 -33.59 -20.42 -22.19
C LYS A 96 -32.56 -19.49 -21.53
N PRO A 97 -31.67 -20.05 -20.68
CA PRO A 97 -30.57 -19.26 -20.11
C PRO A 97 -29.68 -18.67 -21.22
N GLY A 98 -29.44 -17.36 -21.15
CA GLY A 98 -28.63 -16.62 -22.12
C GLY A 98 -29.44 -15.86 -23.18
N ASP A 99 -30.75 -16.07 -23.27
CA ASP A 99 -31.61 -15.32 -24.18
C ASP A 99 -31.65 -13.83 -23.78
N GLU A 100 -31.64 -12.95 -24.78
CA GLU A 100 -31.72 -11.51 -24.57
C GLU A 100 -33.15 -11.10 -24.15
N VAL A 101 -33.25 -10.25 -23.15
CA VAL A 101 -34.53 -9.73 -22.64
C VAL A 101 -34.44 -8.21 -22.49
N LYS A 102 -35.51 -7.52 -22.90
CA LYS A 102 -35.64 -6.07 -22.80
C LYS A 102 -36.69 -5.70 -21.75
N ALA A 103 -36.31 -4.79 -20.85
CA ALA A 103 -37.21 -4.31 -19.82
C ALA A 103 -38.46 -3.64 -20.42
N GLY A 104 -39.64 -4.00 -19.92
CA GLY A 104 -40.92 -3.43 -20.36
C GLY A 104 -41.47 -3.95 -21.69
N GLU A 105 -40.65 -4.64 -22.49
CA GLU A 105 -41.05 -5.18 -23.80
C GLU A 105 -41.17 -6.71 -23.76
N THR A 106 -40.22 -7.39 -23.13
CA THR A 106 -40.18 -8.85 -23.13
C THR A 106 -41.09 -9.44 -22.08
N LEU A 107 -42.15 -10.13 -22.52
CA LEU A 107 -43.03 -10.91 -21.66
C LEU A 107 -42.41 -12.27 -21.36
N LEU A 108 -41.84 -12.43 -20.16
CA LEU A 108 -41.16 -13.67 -19.74
C LEU A 108 -42.12 -14.86 -19.64
N THR A 109 -43.26 -14.65 -18.98
CA THR A 109 -44.33 -15.64 -18.84
C THR A 109 -45.62 -14.96 -18.39
N ALA A 110 -46.74 -15.66 -18.54
CA ALA A 110 -48.05 -15.26 -18.02
C ALA A 110 -48.44 -16.17 -16.86
N ILE A 111 -49.05 -15.58 -15.84
CA ILE A 111 -49.50 -16.27 -14.63
C ILE A 111 -51.02 -16.23 -14.64
N GLU A 112 -51.64 -17.40 -14.54
CA GLU A 112 -53.08 -17.55 -14.34
C GLU A 112 -53.33 -17.50 -12.83
N PRO A 113 -53.90 -16.41 -12.29
CA PRO A 113 -54.12 -16.27 -10.86
C PRO A 113 -55.08 -17.35 -10.36
N VAL A 114 -54.92 -17.77 -9.11
CA VAL A 114 -55.92 -18.63 -8.47
C VAL A 114 -57.27 -17.88 -8.45
N ALA A 115 -58.35 -18.59 -8.74
CA ALA A 115 -59.70 -18.02 -8.65
C ALA A 115 -59.90 -17.42 -7.25
N SER A 116 -60.47 -16.21 -7.20
CA SER A 116 -60.80 -15.58 -5.93
C SER A 116 -61.70 -16.52 -5.12
N PRO A 117 -61.45 -16.70 -3.81
CA PRO A 117 -62.39 -17.43 -2.98
C PRO A 117 -63.76 -16.75 -3.04
N LEU A 118 -64.82 -17.54 -2.92
CA LEU A 118 -66.19 -17.03 -2.81
C LEU A 118 -66.25 -16.06 -1.63
N ILE A 119 -66.64 -14.82 -1.91
CA ILE A 119 -66.73 -13.76 -0.89
C ILE A 119 -68.01 -13.99 -0.09
N ASP A 120 -67.87 -14.47 1.14
CA ASP A 120 -68.94 -14.47 2.14
C ASP A 120 -69.31 -13.01 2.49
N PRO A 121 -70.60 -12.64 2.66
CA PRO A 121 -71.01 -11.36 3.24
C PRO A 121 -70.16 -10.89 4.43
N ARG A 122 -69.72 -11.81 5.31
CA ARG A 122 -68.81 -11.46 6.42
C ARG A 122 -67.44 -10.98 5.94
N ALA A 123 -66.85 -11.68 4.98
CA ALA A 123 -65.54 -11.32 4.41
C ALA A 123 -65.60 -9.96 3.70
N ARG A 124 -66.72 -9.68 3.03
CA ARG A 124 -66.97 -8.36 2.41
C ARG A 124 -67.02 -7.25 3.45
N ALA A 125 -67.81 -7.42 4.51
CA ALA A 125 -67.92 -6.43 5.57
C ALA A 125 -66.58 -6.16 6.27
N GLN A 126 -65.75 -7.21 6.46
CA GLN A 126 -64.40 -7.06 6.99
C GLN A 126 -63.47 -6.28 6.06
N ALA A 127 -63.53 -6.53 4.75
CA ALA A 127 -62.73 -5.82 3.77
C ALA A 127 -63.13 -4.33 3.69
N GLU A 128 -64.44 -4.05 3.69
CA GLU A 128 -64.98 -2.68 3.70
C GLU A 128 -64.61 -1.94 4.99
N ALA A 129 -64.68 -2.61 6.15
CA ALA A 129 -64.24 -2.06 7.43
C ALA A 129 -62.72 -1.79 7.46
N ALA A 130 -61.92 -2.67 6.84
CA ALA A 130 -60.47 -2.44 6.74
C ALA A 130 -60.16 -1.19 5.89
N VAL A 131 -60.87 -0.99 4.77
CA VAL A 131 -60.71 0.20 3.93
C VAL A 131 -61.11 1.46 4.70
N SER A 132 -62.28 1.46 5.36
CA SER A 132 -62.74 2.64 6.10
C SER A 132 -61.82 3.02 7.26
N MET A 133 -61.26 2.03 7.97
CA MET A 133 -60.25 2.25 9.01
C MET A 133 -58.97 2.88 8.47
N GLN A 134 -58.49 2.44 7.31
CA GLN A 134 -57.29 3.00 6.67
C GLN A 134 -57.53 4.41 6.15
N GLU A 135 -58.71 4.68 5.59
CA GLU A 135 -59.11 6.03 5.17
C GLU A 135 -59.20 7.00 6.36
N ALA A 136 -59.79 6.55 7.47
CA ALA A 136 -59.84 7.33 8.72
C ALA A 136 -58.44 7.62 9.26
N SER A 137 -57.55 6.62 9.29
CA SER A 137 -56.15 6.78 9.72
C SER A 137 -55.37 7.76 8.82
N ARG A 138 -55.58 7.69 7.51
CA ARG A 138 -55.00 8.62 6.54
C ARG A 138 -55.49 10.05 6.80
N LYS A 139 -56.79 10.24 7.02
CA LYS A 139 -57.37 11.56 7.32
C LYS A 139 -56.79 12.16 8.60
N GLN A 140 -56.73 11.38 9.67
CA GLN A 140 -56.12 11.80 10.93
C GLN A 140 -54.64 12.18 10.76
N SER A 141 -53.89 11.42 9.96
CA SER A 141 -52.48 11.73 9.68
C SER A 141 -52.31 13.03 8.92
N LEU A 142 -53.21 13.33 7.97
CA LEU A 142 -53.21 14.61 7.24
C LEU A 142 -53.54 15.79 8.16
N GLU A 143 -54.55 15.66 9.01
CA GLU A 143 -54.89 16.68 10.02
C GLU A 143 -53.73 16.92 11.00
N ALA A 144 -53.07 15.86 11.45
CA ALA A 144 -51.87 15.97 12.29
C ALA A 144 -50.72 16.69 11.58
N LEU A 145 -50.51 16.44 10.28
CA LEU A 145 -49.52 17.17 9.49
C LEU A 145 -49.84 18.66 9.39
N GLU A 146 -51.12 19.02 9.22
CA GLU A 146 -51.55 20.43 9.18
C GLU A 146 -51.27 21.14 10.52
N VAL A 147 -51.62 20.52 11.65
CA VAL A 147 -51.33 21.05 12.98
C VAL A 147 -49.81 21.22 13.19
N ARG A 148 -49.00 20.23 12.78
CA ARG A 148 -47.54 20.32 12.89
C ARG A 148 -46.95 21.43 12.02
N ARG A 149 -47.47 21.63 10.81
CA ARG A 149 -47.07 22.74 9.93
C ARG A 149 -47.43 24.11 10.53
N ALA A 150 -48.62 24.23 11.12
CA ALA A 150 -49.02 25.44 11.81
C ALA A 150 -48.13 25.74 13.02
N ALA A 151 -47.80 24.72 13.82
CA ALA A 151 -46.87 24.85 14.94
C ALA A 151 -45.46 25.27 14.49
N LEU A 152 -44.94 24.67 13.41
CA LEU A 152 -43.65 25.06 12.83
C LEU A 152 -43.65 26.54 12.43
N LYS A 153 -44.69 26.99 11.71
CA LYS A 153 -44.83 28.39 11.30
C LYS A 153 -44.88 29.35 12.50
N ALA A 154 -45.55 28.95 13.59
CA ALA A 154 -45.59 29.73 14.82
C ALA A 154 -44.20 29.81 15.49
N SER A 155 -43.48 28.69 15.58
CA SER A 155 -42.11 28.64 16.12
C SER A 155 -41.12 29.47 15.29
N GLU A 156 -41.24 29.43 13.97
CA GLU A 156 -40.42 30.26 13.07
C GLU A 156 -40.70 31.76 13.26
N ALA A 157 -41.99 32.13 13.33
CA ALA A 157 -42.39 33.51 13.57
C ALA A 157 -41.91 34.02 14.94
N ASP A 158 -41.96 33.20 15.99
CA ASP A 158 -41.47 33.58 17.31
C ASP A 158 -39.94 33.72 17.33
N ARG A 159 -39.22 32.80 16.68
CA ARG A 159 -37.76 32.91 16.49
C ARG A 159 -37.39 34.20 15.77
N ASP A 160 -38.10 34.55 14.70
CA ASP A 160 -37.80 35.74 13.90
C ASP A 160 -38.14 37.02 14.67
N ARG A 161 -39.23 37.01 15.46
CA ARG A 161 -39.55 38.09 16.41
C ARG A 161 -38.43 38.28 17.42
N MET A 162 -37.96 37.20 18.07
CA MET A 162 -36.86 37.26 19.04
C MET A 162 -35.58 37.82 18.41
N ARG A 163 -35.22 37.36 17.20
CA ARG A 163 -34.06 37.92 16.47
C ARG A 163 -34.20 39.40 16.13
N ALA A 164 -35.40 39.85 15.77
CA ALA A 164 -35.66 41.25 15.47
C ALA A 164 -35.48 42.17 16.70
N ILE A 165 -35.87 41.69 17.89
CA ILE A 165 -35.70 42.45 19.15
C ILE A 165 -34.30 42.35 19.76
N THR A 166 -33.51 41.33 19.44
CA THR A 166 -32.10 41.26 19.88
C THR A 166 -31.21 42.27 19.14
N ARG A 167 -31.54 42.63 17.89
CA ARG A 167 -30.79 43.62 17.10
C ARG A 167 -30.70 45.03 17.75
N PRO A 168 -31.72 45.51 18.50
CA PRO A 168 -31.60 46.72 19.34
C PRO A 168 -30.95 46.52 20.72
N GLY A 169 -30.29 45.39 21.03
CA GLY A 169 -29.38 45.28 22.18
C GLY A 169 -30.04 45.09 23.56
N THR A 170 -31.27 44.57 23.64
CA THR A 170 -32.05 44.52 24.90
C THR A 170 -32.11 43.16 25.61
N LEU A 171 -31.42 42.12 25.12
CA LEU A 171 -31.40 40.78 25.75
C LEU A 171 -29.97 40.26 25.93
N SER A 172 -29.67 39.80 27.15
CA SER A 172 -28.42 39.13 27.54
C SER A 172 -28.47 37.66 27.14
N ASP A 173 -27.45 37.18 26.43
CA ASP A 173 -27.26 35.77 26.06
C ASP A 173 -26.65 35.03 27.26
N SER A 174 -27.39 34.08 27.85
CA SER A 174 -26.92 33.23 28.96
C SER A 174 -27.29 31.78 28.69
#